data_AF-A0A8D8BB42-F1
#
_entry.id   AF-A0A8D8BB42-F1
#
_cell.length_a   1.000
_cell.length_b   1.000
_cell.length_c   1.000
_cell.angle_alpha   90.00
_cell.angle_beta   90.00
_cell.angle_gamma   90.00
#
_symmetry.space_group_name_H-M   'P 1'
#
loop_
_entity.id
_entity.type
_entity.pdbx_description
1 polymer ?
#
loop_
_entity_poly.entity_id
_entity_poly.type
_entity_poly.pdbx_seq_one_letter_code
_entity_poly.pdbx_strand_id
1 'polypeptide(L)'
;ELSLNGEFRCDITIAGSTRNELIRVTEKPLQLLGSDLVDSFGLASIPMDSYCCNVSSVPDPAPALKSAFPKVFSKNLGLCTKTKVKLELKENSRPVFCPKRPVAYAM
;
A
#
# COMPACT_ATOMS: atom_id res chain seq x y z
N GLU A 1 24.33 -14.25 2.41
CA GLU A 1 24.38 -15.21 1.29
C GLU A 1 23.16 -16.12 1.36
N LEU A 2 22.62 -16.55 0.22
CA LEU A 2 21.43 -17.42 0.17
C LEU A 2 21.91 -18.88 0.21
N SER A 3 21.46 -19.67 1.19
CA SER A 3 21.80 -21.10 1.27
C SER A 3 21.00 -21.90 0.24
N LEU A 4 21.68 -22.39 -0.80
CA LEU A 4 21.09 -23.25 -1.83
C LEU A 4 21.27 -24.72 -1.45
N ASN A 5 20.20 -25.51 -1.53
CA ASN A 5 20.19 -26.94 -1.23
C ASN A 5 20.53 -27.80 -2.46
N GLY A 6 20.36 -27.24 -3.66
CA GLY A 6 20.64 -27.92 -4.90
C GLY A 6 20.04 -27.21 -6.10
N GLU A 7 20.29 -27.76 -7.28
CA GLU A 7 19.81 -27.24 -8.55
C GLU A 7 19.32 -28.40 -9.43
N PHE A 8 18.27 -28.18 -10.21
CA PHE A 8 17.77 -29.16 -11.16
C PHE A 8 17.19 -28.47 -12.40
N ARG A 9 17.11 -29.19 -13.52
CA ARG A 9 16.48 -28.68 -14.75
C ARG A 9 15.07 -29.21 -14.87
N CYS A 10 14.13 -28.34 -15.21
CA CYS A 10 12.78 -28.75 -15.57
C CYS A 10 12.16 -27.82 -16.61
N ASP A 11 11.08 -28.29 -17.21
CA ASP A 11 10.29 -27.49 -18.13
C ASP A 11 9.38 -26.55 -17.35
N ILE A 12 9.57 -25.25 -17.54
CA ILE A 12 8.81 -24.19 -16.90
C ILE A 12 7.91 -23.56 -17.96
N THR A 13 6.63 -23.37 -17.64
CA THR A 13 5.68 -22.71 -18.53
C THR A 13 5.22 -21.38 -17.94
N ILE A 14 5.52 -20.27 -18.59
CA ILE A 14 5.11 -18.91 -18.20
C ILE A 14 4.47 -18.22 -19.40
N ALA A 15 3.29 -17.64 -19.22
CA ALA A 15 2.56 -16.92 -20.27
C ALA A 15 2.42 -17.68 -21.61
N GLY A 16 2.25 -19.02 -21.54
CA GLY A 16 2.11 -19.89 -22.71
C GLY A 16 3.42 -20.29 -23.41
N SER A 17 4.57 -19.83 -22.91
CA SER A 17 5.89 -20.26 -23.37
C SER A 17 6.45 -21.33 -22.44
N THR A 18 6.89 -22.47 -22.98
CA THR A 18 7.54 -23.55 -22.22
C THR A 18 9.03 -23.61 -22.55
N ARG A 19 9.89 -23.63 -21.52
CA ARG A 19 11.36 -23.72 -21.69
C ARG A 19 11.97 -24.61 -20.63
N ASN A 20 13.05 -25.31 -21.00
CA ASN A 20 13.85 -26.09 -20.06
C ASN A 20 14.86 -25.17 -19.37
N GLU A 21 14.69 -24.94 -18.07
CA GLU A 21 15.51 -24.00 -17.31
C GLU A 21 16.00 -24.59 -16.00
N LEU A 22 17.03 -23.96 -15.42
CA LEU A 22 17.66 -24.37 -14.18
C LEU A 22 16.95 -23.73 -12.97
N ILE A 23 16.40 -24.56 -12.08
CA ILE A 23 15.79 -24.13 -10.82
C ILE A 23 16.74 -24.39 -9.67
N ARG A 24 16.90 -23.38 -8.81
CA ARG A 24 17.67 -23.46 -7.57
C ARG A 24 16.73 -23.63 -6.38
N VAL A 25 17.02 -24.58 -5.50
CA VAL A 25 16.20 -24.90 -4.32
C VAL A 25 16.84 -24.30 -3.07
N THR A 26 16.03 -23.65 -2.22
CA THR A 26 16.46 -23.11 -0.92
C THR A 26 15.62 -23.68 0.21
N GLU A 27 16.17 -23.79 1.42
CA GLU A 27 15.37 -24.18 2.60
C GLU A 27 14.24 -23.20 2.93
N LYS A 28 14.42 -21.93 2.58
CA LYS A 28 13.42 -20.89 2.86
C LYS A 28 12.32 -20.92 1.80
N PRO A 29 11.05 -20.74 2.19
CA PRO A 29 9.94 -20.61 1.24
C PRO A 29 10.00 -19.25 0.55
N LEU A 30 10.86 -19.13 -0.45
CA LEU A 30 11.04 -17.91 -1.23
C LEU A 30 10.19 -18.02 -2.50
N GLN A 31 9.23 -17.12 -2.65
CA GLN A 31 8.44 -16.95 -3.87
C GLN A 31 9.15 -15.97 -4.82
N LEU A 32 10.41 -16.25 -5.13
CA LEU A 32 11.25 -15.38 -5.96
C LEU A 32 11.45 -16.00 -7.34
N LEU A 33 11.21 -15.20 -8.36
CA LEU A 33 11.61 -15.50 -9.73
C LEU A 33 12.99 -14.87 -9.98
N GLY A 34 13.96 -15.68 -10.39
CA GLY A 34 15.31 -15.20 -10.68
C GLY A 34 15.38 -14.34 -11.95
N SER A 35 16.38 -13.47 -12.04
CA SER A 35 16.59 -12.63 -13.23
C SER A 35 16.96 -13.44 -14.46
N ASP A 36 17.61 -14.59 -14.27
CA ASP A 36 17.88 -15.58 -15.31
C ASP A 36 16.59 -16.05 -16.01
N LEU A 37 15.55 -16.34 -15.23
CA LEU A 37 14.23 -16.71 -15.77
C LEU A 37 13.52 -15.49 -16.39
N VAL A 38 13.62 -14.31 -15.77
CA VAL A 38 13.02 -13.08 -16.32
C VAL A 38 13.59 -12.76 -17.70
N ASP A 39 14.90 -12.88 -17.88
CA ASP A 39 15.59 -12.63 -19.14
C ASP A 39 15.29 -13.71 -20.17
N SER A 40 15.32 -15.00 -19.79
CA SER A 40 15.01 -16.10 -20.73
C SER A 40 13.60 -15.97 -21.29
N PHE A 41 12.61 -15.73 -20.44
CA PHE A 41 11.22 -15.60 -20.86
C PHE A 41 10.87 -14.19 -21.41
N GLY A 42 11.84 -13.26 -21.45
CA GLY A 42 11.61 -11.89 -21.94
C GLY A 42 10.61 -11.08 -21.13
N LEU A 43 10.40 -11.46 -19.86
CA LEU A 43 9.33 -10.92 -19.00
C LEU A 43 9.56 -9.44 -18.66
N ALA A 44 10.80 -8.95 -18.72
CA ALA A 44 11.13 -7.54 -18.51
C ALA A 44 10.43 -6.60 -19.52
N SER A 45 10.02 -7.11 -20.68
CA SER A 45 9.32 -6.35 -21.73
C SER A 45 7.79 -6.40 -21.61
N ILE A 46 7.25 -7.23 -20.70
CA ILE A 46 5.82 -7.52 -20.60
C ILE A 46 5.31 -6.96 -19.26
N PRO A 47 4.11 -6.34 -19.21
CA PRO A 47 3.52 -5.89 -17.95
C PRO A 47 3.40 -7.04 -16.95
N MET A 48 3.83 -6.81 -15.70
CA MET A 48 3.81 -7.82 -14.63
C MET A 48 2.43 -8.46 -14.44
N ASP A 49 1.35 -7.69 -14.61
CA ASP A 49 -0.04 -8.15 -14.46
C ASP A 49 -0.41 -9.28 -15.43
N SER A 50 0.31 -9.46 -16.53
CA SER A 50 0.01 -10.49 -17.54
C SER A 50 0.47 -11.89 -17.15
N TYR A 51 1.49 -12.01 -16.29
CA TYR A 51 2.08 -13.28 -15.88
C TYR A 51 2.12 -13.47 -14.35
N CYS A 52 1.95 -12.40 -13.59
CA CYS A 52 1.83 -12.43 -12.14
C CYS A 52 0.35 -12.44 -11.75
N CYS A 53 -0.27 -13.62 -11.79
CA CYS A 53 -1.71 -13.77 -11.51
C CYS A 53 -2.07 -13.58 -10.02
N ASN A 54 -1.09 -13.40 -9.13
CA ASN A 54 -1.33 -13.58 -7.71
C ASN A 54 -0.38 -12.79 -6.79
N VAL A 55 -0.24 -11.48 -7.00
CA VAL A 55 -0.22 -10.64 -5.81
C VAL A 55 -1.66 -10.63 -5.33
N SER A 56 -2.05 -11.66 -4.56
CA SER A 56 -3.16 -11.49 -3.64
C SER A 56 -2.70 -10.33 -2.77
N SER A 57 -3.13 -9.11 -3.09
CA SER A 57 -2.97 -7.98 -2.19
C SER A 57 -3.44 -8.52 -0.86
N VAL A 58 -2.56 -8.52 0.14
CA VAL A 58 -2.89 -8.89 1.52
C VAL A 58 -4.34 -8.44 1.76
N PRO A 59 -5.25 -9.34 2.17
CA PRO A 59 -6.67 -9.02 2.24
C PRO A 59 -6.79 -7.65 2.90
N ASP A 60 -7.44 -6.71 2.19
CA ASP A 60 -7.48 -5.30 2.59
C ASP A 60 -7.69 -5.27 4.11
N PRO A 61 -6.74 -4.74 4.90
CA PRO A 61 -6.89 -4.77 6.35
C PRO A 61 -7.99 -3.80 6.80
N ALA A 62 -8.51 -2.95 5.91
CA ALA A 62 -9.52 -1.95 6.25
C ALA A 62 -10.79 -2.51 6.90
N PRO A 63 -11.41 -3.64 6.49
CA PRO A 63 -12.56 -4.22 7.17
C PRO A 63 -12.22 -4.68 8.59
N ALA A 64 -11.06 -5.32 8.78
CA ALA A 64 -10.60 -5.77 10.08
C ALA A 64 -10.32 -4.57 11.02
N LEU A 65 -9.67 -3.52 10.50
CA LEU A 65 -9.38 -2.29 11.24
C LEU A 65 -10.62 -1.47 11.57
N LYS A 66 -11.58 -1.38 10.64
CA LYS A 66 -12.88 -0.73 10.88
C LYS A 66 -13.67 -1.45 11.96
N SER A 67 -13.62 -2.78 11.97
CA SER A 67 -14.24 -3.61 13.01
C SER A 67 -13.56 -3.44 14.37
N ALA A 68 -12.22 -3.40 14.40
CA ALA A 68 -11.44 -3.24 15.63
C ALA A 68 -11.55 -1.82 16.23
N PHE A 69 -11.67 -0.78 15.40
CA PHE A 69 -11.64 0.63 15.82
C PHE A 69 -12.83 1.45 15.29
N PRO A 70 -14.09 1.08 15.59
CA PRO A 70 -15.27 1.71 15.00
C PRO A 70 -15.39 3.21 15.33
N LYS A 71 -14.86 3.63 16.49
CA LYS A 71 -14.84 5.05 16.90
C LYS A 71 -13.91 5.91 16.04
N VAL A 72 -12.78 5.35 15.58
CA VAL A 72 -11.81 6.07 14.74
C VAL A 72 -12.37 6.25 13.33
N PHE A 73 -13.03 5.22 12.81
CA PHE A 73 -13.60 5.19 11.47
C PHE A 73 -15.07 5.64 11.43
N SER A 74 -15.57 6.32 12.46
CA SER A 74 -16.94 6.82 12.48
C SER A 74 -17.11 7.95 11.45
N LYS A 75 -18.30 8.08 10.87
CA LYS A 75 -18.63 9.18 9.95
C LYS A 75 -18.82 10.54 10.65
N ASN A 76 -18.79 10.55 11.99
CA ASN A 76 -19.01 11.74 12.79
C ASN A 76 -17.72 12.54 12.93
N LEU A 77 -17.84 13.83 13.24
CA LEU A 77 -16.69 14.68 13.58
C LEU A 77 -16.04 14.20 14.88
N GLY A 78 -14.70 14.18 14.89
CA GLY A 78 -13.92 13.87 16.09
C GLY A 78 -13.92 15.03 17.09
N LEU A 79 -13.79 14.69 18.38
CA LEU A 79 -13.64 15.66 19.47
C LEU A 79 -12.29 15.45 20.17
N CYS A 80 -11.41 16.45 20.12
CA CYS A 80 -10.15 16.41 20.87
C CYS A 80 -10.42 16.76 22.34
N THR A 81 -10.29 15.76 23.23
CA THR A 81 -10.51 15.94 24.68
C THR A 81 -9.22 16.10 25.48
N LYS A 82 -8.07 15.78 24.87
CA LYS A 82 -6.77 15.74 25.57
C LYS A 82 -6.14 17.12 25.76
N THR A 83 -6.42 18.06 24.86
CA THR A 83 -5.76 19.36 24.83
C THR A 83 -6.76 20.46 25.09
N LYS A 84 -6.49 21.29 26.10
CA LYS A 84 -7.18 22.56 26.31
C LYS A 84 -6.29 23.67 25.78
N VAL A 85 -6.81 24.45 24.83
CA VAL A 85 -6.07 25.58 24.25
C VAL A 85 -6.38 26.84 25.03
N LYS A 86 -5.33 27.52 25.50
CA LYS A 86 -5.41 28.88 26.05
C LYS A 86 -4.79 29.81 25.01
N LEU A 87 -5.57 30.74 24.49
CA LEU A 87 -5.10 31.74 23.55
C LEU A 87 -4.65 32.96 24.34
N GLU A 88 -3.36 33.29 24.26
CA GLU A 88 -2.80 34.46 24.92
C GLU A 88 -2.70 35.60 23.91
N LEU A 89 -3.11 36.78 24.36
CA LEU A 89 -3.10 37.98 23.55
C LEU A 89 -1.74 38.67 23.67
N LYS A 90 -1.30 39.29 22.57
CA LYS A 90 -0.15 40.19 22.61
C LYS A 90 -0.46 41.41 23.47
N GLU A 91 0.57 41.98 24.08
CA GLU A 91 0.47 43.24 24.81
C GLU A 91 -0.16 44.32 23.92
N ASN A 92 -1.03 45.14 24.53
CA ASN A 92 -1.77 46.23 23.87
C ASN A 92 -2.72 45.82 22.74
N SER A 93 -3.07 44.54 22.62
CA SER A 93 -4.12 44.11 21.67
C SER A 93 -5.48 44.70 22.04
N ARG A 94 -6.27 45.05 21.02
CA ARG A 94 -7.62 45.59 21.17
C ARG A 94 -8.60 44.76 20.33
N PRO A 95 -9.82 44.52 20.82
CA PRO A 95 -10.83 43.82 20.03
C PRO A 95 -11.18 44.66 18.78
N VAL A 96 -11.23 44.00 17.62
CA VAL A 96 -11.61 44.64 16.36
C VAL A 96 -13.03 44.22 16.03
N PHE A 97 -13.90 45.19 15.81
CA PHE A 97 -15.22 44.92 15.26
C PHE A 97 -15.11 44.74 13.74
N CYS A 98 -15.38 43.53 13.27
CA CYS A 98 -15.38 43.20 11.83
C CYS A 98 -16.82 43.02 11.35
N PRO A 99 -17.37 43.91 10.50
CA PRO A 99 -18.71 43.74 9.96
C PRO A 99 -18.81 42.44 9.14
N LYS A 100 -19.98 41.78 9.19
CA LYS A 100 -20.24 40.57 8.40
C LYS A 100 -20.07 40.88 6.92
N ARG A 101 -19.40 39.99 6.17
CA ARG A 101 -19.34 40.11 4.71
C ARG A 101 -20.75 39.97 4.12
N PRO A 102 -21.16 40.84 3.18
CA PRO A 102 -22.41 40.64 2.45
C PRO A 102 -22.26 39.36 1.63
N VAL A 103 -23.06 38.35 1.96
CA VAL A 103 -23.15 37.09 1.20
C VAL A 103 -24.49 37.14 0.49
N ALA A 104 -24.47 36.99 -0.84
CA ALA A 104 -25.70 36.90 -1.62
C ALA A 104 -26.53 35.70 -1.14
N TYR A 105 -27.84 35.88 -1.04
CA TYR A 105 -28.74 34.76 -0.77
C TYR A 105 -28.68 33.82 -1.98
N ALA A 106 -28.38 32.54 -1.73
CA ALA A 106 -28.45 31.54 -2.80
C ALA A 106 -29.92 31.42 -3.24
N MET A 107 -30.19 31.60 -4.53
CA MET A 107 -31.49 31.27 -5.14
C MET A 107 -31.69 29.76 -5.16
#